data_AF-A0A2H9LLT4-F1
#
_entry.id   AF-A0A2H9LLT4-F1
#
_cell.length_a   1.000
_cell.length_b   1.000
_cell.length_c   1.000
_cell.angle_alpha   90.00
_cell.angle_beta   90.00
_cell.angle_gamma   90.00
#
_symmetry.space_group_name_H-M   'P 1'
#
loop_
_entity.id
_entity.type
_entity.pdbx_description
1 polymer ?
#
loop_
_entity_poly.entity_id
_entity_poly.type
_entity_poly.pdbx_seq_one_letter_code
_entity_poly.pdbx_strand_id
1 'polypeptide(L)' 'MSEEEVVKIGRVTHFFSKISVAVIELTEPLSIGDTIVFKGPNTDFEQVVDSMQIEHENVRKAEAGQSIGLKVTQRVR' A
#
# COMPACT_ATOMS: atom_id res chain seq x y z
N MET A 1 -20.92 -6.97 15.81
CA MET A 1 -19.54 -7.24 15.38
C MET A 1 -19.19 -6.08 14.48
N SER A 2 -18.25 -5.24 14.91
CA SER A 2 -17.94 -4.00 14.22
C SER A 2 -17.35 -4.34 12.86
N GLU A 3 -18.14 -4.12 11.80
CA GLU A 3 -17.59 -3.91 10.47
C GLU A 3 -16.65 -2.71 10.60
N GLU A 4 -15.36 -2.98 10.76
CA GLU A 4 -14.38 -1.98 10.39
C GLU A 4 -14.63 -1.70 8.92
N GLU A 5 -15.15 -0.51 8.61
CA GLU A 5 -15.28 -0.02 7.25
C GLU A 5 -13.88 0.20 6.68
N VAL A 6 -13.20 -0.91 6.36
CA VAL A 6 -11.89 -0.86 5.70
C VAL A 6 -12.17 -0.51 4.26
N VAL A 7 -12.00 0.76 3.94
CA VAL A 7 -12.13 1.25 2.58
C VAL A 7 -11.01 0.62 1.75
N LYS A 8 -11.40 -0.14 0.74
CA LYS A 8 -10.44 -0.78 -0.15
C LYS A 8 -9.84 0.29 -1.07
N ILE A 9 -8.71 0.83 -0.64
CA ILE A 9 -7.98 1.87 -1.36
C ILE A 9 -7.10 1.34 -2.50
N GLY A 10 -6.90 0.02 -2.58
CA GLY A 10 -6.10 -0.57 -3.66
C GLY A 10 -5.93 -2.08 -3.56
N ARG A 11 -5.10 -2.63 -4.45
CA ARG A 11 -4.72 -4.05 -4.47
C ARG A 11 -3.22 -4.19 -4.74
N VAL A 12 -2.56 -5.08 -3.99
CA VAL A 12 -1.18 -5.47 -4.27
C VAL A 12 -1.14 -6.29 -5.57
N THR A 13 -0.40 -5.82 -6.56
CA THR A 13 -0.18 -6.53 -7.83
C THR A 13 1.15 -7.27 -7.85
N HIS A 14 2.16 -6.72 -7.18
CA HIS A 14 3.49 -7.30 -7.13
C HIS A 14 4.16 -7.06 -5.79
N PHE A 15 5.04 -7.96 -5.37
CA PHE A 15 5.87 -7.78 -4.18
C PHE A 15 7.29 -8.22 -4.45
N PHE A 16 8.23 -7.28 -4.33
CA PHE A 16 9.66 -7.51 -4.47
C PHE A 16 10.28 -7.92 -3.13
N SER A 17 10.37 -9.22 -2.90
CA SER A 17 10.95 -9.78 -1.66
C SER A 17 12.40 -9.38 -1.39
N LYS A 18 13.21 -9.10 -2.43
CA LYS A 18 14.62 -8.69 -2.28
C LYS A 18 14.79 -7.32 -1.63
N ILE A 19 13.87 -6.40 -1.91
CA ILE A 19 13.93 -4.99 -1.44
C ILE A 19 12.76 -4.63 -0.50
N SER A 20 11.88 -5.61 -0.22
CA SER A 20 10.65 -5.45 0.58
C SER A 20 9.75 -4.31 0.08
N VAL A 21 9.60 -4.21 -1.25
CA VAL A 21 8.73 -3.21 -1.89
C VAL A 21 7.49 -3.89 -2.42
N ALA A 22 6.32 -3.40 -2.04
CA ALA A 22 5.03 -3.81 -2.58
C ALA A 22 4.59 -2.81 -3.66
N VAL A 23 4.12 -3.32 -4.79
CA VAL A 23 3.45 -2.54 -5.83
C VAL A 23 1.96 -2.66 -5.61
N ILE A 24 1.32 -1.51 -5.41
CA ILE A 24 -0.11 -1.41 -5.09
C ILE A 24 -0.75 -0.56 -6.19
N GLU A 25 -1.75 -1.13 -6.87
CA GLU A 25 -2.65 -0.36 -7.72
C GLU A 25 -3.71 0.28 -6.83
N LEU A 26 -3.69 1.61 -6.77
CA LEU A 26 -4.65 2.37 -6.00
C LEU A 26 -5.96 2.49 -6.77
N THR A 27 -7.07 2.30 -6.07
CA THR A 27 -8.42 2.62 -6.54
C THR A 27 -8.95 3.91 -5.92
N GLU A 28 -8.29 4.40 -4.87
CA GLU A 28 -8.58 5.65 -4.17
C GLU A 28 -7.28 6.44 -3.91
N PRO A 29 -7.35 7.76 -3.73
CA PRO A 29 -6.18 8.56 -3.44
C PRO A 29 -5.55 8.19 -2.08
N LEU A 30 -4.21 8.23 -2.00
CA LEU A 30 -3.43 7.93 -0.80
C LEU A 30 -2.31 8.95 -0.63
N SER A 31 -2.03 9.37 0.60
CA SER A 31 -0.97 10.34 0.91
C SER A 31 0.07 9.76 1.86
N ILE A 32 1.28 10.32 1.84
CA ILE A 32 2.29 10.05 2.87
C ILE A 32 1.75 10.48 4.23
N GLY A 33 1.89 9.61 5.23
CA GLY A 33 1.35 9.77 6.58
C GLY A 33 0.02 9.07 6.82
N ASP A 34 -0.65 8.60 5.76
CA ASP A 34 -1.87 7.80 5.92
C ASP A 34 -1.54 6.42 6.50
N THR A 35 -2.47 5.88 7.30
CA THR A 35 -2.35 4.52 7.84
C THR A 35 -3.12 3.57 6.94
N ILE A 36 -2.43 2.56 6.44
CA ILE A 36 -3.01 1.53 5.57
C ILE A 36 -2.96 0.18 6.25
N VAL A 37 -3.99 -0.64 6.00
CA VAL A 37 -4.08 -1.99 6.54
C VAL A 37 -3.90 -2.99 5.41
N PHE A 38 -2.84 -3.80 5.50
CA PHE A 38 -2.65 -4.94 4.61
C PHE A 38 -3.45 -6.11 5.16
N LYS A 39 -4.51 -6.51 4.44
CA LYS A 39 -5.26 -7.75 4.70
C LYS A 39 -4.98 -8.76 3.59
N GLY A 40 -4.44 -9.90 3.96
CA GLY A 40 -4.15 -11.03 3.08
C GLY A 40 -4.30 -12.37 3.80
N PRO A 41 -4.05 -13.49 3.10
CA PRO A 41 -4.31 -14.83 3.64
C PRO A 41 -3.50 -15.20 4.89
N ASN A 42 -2.30 -14.61 5.04
CA ASN A 42 -1.38 -14.86 6.18
C ASN A 42 -0.74 -13.55 6.66
N THR A 43 -1.33 -12.42 6.32
CA THR A 43 -0.71 -11.12 6.52
C THR A 43 -1.81 -10.12 6.88
N ASP A 44 -1.85 -9.74 8.14
CA ASP A 44 -2.75 -8.75 8.70
C ASP A 44 -1.93 -7.77 9.55
N PHE A 45 -1.60 -6.62 8.96
CA PHE A 45 -0.89 -5.58 9.70
C PHE A 45 -1.23 -4.20 9.18
N GLU A 46 -1.12 -3.23 10.08
CA GLU A 46 -1.24 -1.82 9.78
C GLU A 46 0.15 -1.21 9.62
N GLN A 47 0.28 -0.30 8.66
CA GLN A 47 1.51 0.43 8.43
C GLN A 47 1.20 1.86 8.02
N VAL A 48 2.00 2.79 8.51
CA VAL A 48 1.98 4.18 8.05
C VAL A 48 2.77 4.30 6.76
N VAL A 49 2.24 5.06 5.80
CA VAL A 49 2.91 5.37 4.54
C VAL A 49 4.06 6.34 4.83
N ASP A 50 5.26 5.83 5.05
CA ASP A 50 6.47 6.66 5.24
C ASP A 50 7.03 7.17 3.92
N SER A 51 6.98 6.35 2.87
CA SER A 51 7.55 6.65 1.56
C SER A 51 6.75 5.99 0.46
N MET A 52 6.52 6.72 -0.63
CA MET A 52 5.79 6.27 -1.80
C MET A 52 6.49 6.71 -3.08
N GLN A 53 6.54 5.82 -4.05
CA GLN A 53 7.12 6.08 -5.37
C GLN A 53 6.15 5.71 -6.48
N ILE A 54 6.06 6.52 -7.53
CA ILE A 54 5.32 6.22 -8.76
C ILE A 54 6.30 6.34 -9.91
N GLU A 55 6.44 5.31 -10.74
CA GLU A 55 7.33 5.32 -11.93
C GLU A 55 8.77 5.82 -11.64
N HIS A 56 9.33 5.45 -10.48
CA HIS A 56 10.64 5.89 -9.94
C HIS A 56 10.72 7.35 -9.46
N GLU A 57 9.61 8.06 -9.41
CA GLU A 57 9.52 9.39 -8.80
C GLU A 57 8.96 9.30 -7.39
N ASN A 58 9.59 10.01 -6.43
CA ASN A 58 9.06 10.11 -5.08
C ASN A 58 7.87 11.07 -5.09
N VAL A 59 6.71 10.56 -4.67
CA VAL A 59 5.47 11.34 -4.62
C VAL A 59 4.97 11.44 -3.18
N ARG A 60 4.36 12.57 -2.84
CA ARG A 60 3.73 12.74 -1.52
C ARG A 60 2.28 12.29 -1.48
N LYS A 61 1.65 12.24 -2.65
CA LYS A 61 0.25 11.87 -2.83
C LYS A 61 0.15 11.09 -4.14
N ALA A 62 -0.67 10.05 -4.11
CA ALA A 62 -1.05 9.27 -5.26
C ALA A 62 -2.56 9.34 -5.45
N GLU A 63 -2.98 9.27 -6.70
CA GLU A 63 -4.39 9.31 -7.08
C GLU A 63 -4.93 7.92 -7.39
N ALA A 64 -6.25 7.80 -7.38
CA ALA A 64 -6.95 6.61 -7.85
C ALA A 64 -6.53 6.27 -9.29
N GLY A 65 -6.18 5.00 -9.53
CA GLY A 65 -5.70 4.48 -10.81
C GLY A 65 -4.18 4.46 -10.96
N GLN A 66 -3.42 5.01 -10.01
CA GLN A 66 -1.95 4.99 -10.07
C GLN A 66 -1.36 3.74 -9.39
N SER A 67 -0.21 3.30 -9.92
CA SER A 67 0.59 2.23 -9.33
C SER A 67 1.68 2.82 -8.46
N ILE A 68 1.62 2.53 -7.15
CA ILE A 68 2.60 2.99 -6.18
C ILE A 68 3.50 1.86 -5.74
N GLY A 69 4.80 2.14 -5.64
CA GLY A 69 5.77 1.35 -4.92
C GLY A 69 5.87 1.85 -3.48
N LEU A 70 5.56 0.98 -2.53
CA LEU A 70 5.69 1.26 -1.11
C LEU A 70 6.58 0.22 -0.43
N LYS A 71 7.51 0.68 0.40
CA LYS A 71 8.33 -0.21 1.21
C LYS A 71 7.50 -0.71 2.39
N VAL A 72 7.32 -2.02 2.45
CA VAL A 72 6.59 -2.68 3.54
C VAL A 72 7.57 -3.25 4.55
N THR A 73 7.19 -3.20 5.83
CA THR A 73 7.98 -3.79 6.93
C THR A 73 7.90 -5.30 6.94
N GLN A 74 6.78 -5.86 6.48
CA GLN A 74 6.54 -7.29 6.42
C GLN A 74 6.26 -7.76 4.99
N ARG A 75 6.47 -9.05 4.76
CA ARG A 75 6.17 -9.68 3.48
C ARG A 75 4.66 -9.69 3.23
N VAL A 76 4.23 -9.02 2.17
CA VAL A 76 2.82 -9.02 1.70
C VAL A 76 2.68 -9.99 0.52
N ARG A 77 1.58 -10.76 0.48
CA ARG A 77 1.26 -11.72 -0.58
C ARG A 77 -0.24 -11.99 -0.66
#